data_AF-A0A1Y2J5A9-F1
#
_entry.id   AF-A0A1Y2J5A9-F1
#
_cell.length_a   1.000
_cell.length_b   1.000
_cell.length_c   1.000
_cell.angle_alpha   90.00
_cell.angle_beta   90.00
_cell.angle_gamma   90.00
#
_symmetry.space_group_name_H-M   'P 1'
#
loop_
_entity.id
_entity.type
_entity.pdbx_description
1 polymer ?
#
loop_
_entity_poly.entity_id
_entity_poly.type
_entity_poly.pdbx_seq_one_letter_code
_entity_poly.pdbx_strand_id
1 'polypeptide(L)'
;MPFKCCRRTRGKSELKLDLRPSLFRARLHGEPVPVKFCFRYGEHAHRVLATHDPPLAPKLHACVPLVGGPIMVIMDIVPGGKTAWKQYGKTQPLPDPVADDIETALAVLGEKGLVHGDVRRPNVMTVQRADGKTGGMLIGFDWAGKDGEVCYPSSLKDVDWQPCVQPAQPIRPAHDWEMWRALKRGAV
;
A
#
# COMPACT_ATOMS: atom_id res chain seq x y z
N MET A 1 17.48 42.75 -48.54
CA MET A 1 16.66 42.61 -47.31
C MET A 1 16.31 41.13 -47.14
N PRO A 2 16.62 40.48 -46.00
CA PRO A 2 16.39 39.05 -45.82
C PRO A 2 14.97 38.76 -45.32
N PHE A 3 14.32 37.75 -45.88
CA PHE A 3 13.09 37.17 -45.34
C PHE A 3 13.43 36.34 -44.10
N LYS A 4 12.87 36.72 -42.94
CA LYS A 4 12.92 35.92 -41.71
C LYS A 4 12.04 34.67 -41.89
N CYS A 5 12.67 33.50 -41.99
CA CYS A 5 11.98 32.22 -41.83
C CYS A 5 11.59 32.05 -40.36
N CYS A 6 10.31 32.23 -40.06
CA CYS A 6 9.75 32.05 -38.73
C CYS A 6 9.74 30.54 -38.40
N ARG A 7 10.64 30.10 -37.51
CA ARG A 7 10.59 28.74 -36.94
C ARG A 7 9.33 28.63 -36.08
N ARG A 8 8.30 27.94 -36.59
CA ARG A 8 7.23 27.38 -35.76
C ARG A 8 7.85 26.31 -34.86
N THR A 9 8.12 26.64 -33.61
CA THR A 9 8.34 25.66 -32.56
C THR A 9 7.01 24.93 -32.34
N ARG A 10 6.91 23.69 -32.82
CA ARG A 10 5.87 22.77 -32.36
C ARG A 10 6.14 22.53 -30.89
N GLY A 11 5.37 23.18 -30.02
CA GLY A 11 5.27 22.80 -28.62
C GLY A 11 4.76 21.37 -28.56
N LYS A 12 5.67 20.40 -28.48
CA LYS A 12 5.34 19.09 -27.94
C LYS A 12 5.22 19.30 -26.43
N SER A 13 4.02 19.64 -25.95
CA SER A 13 3.64 19.25 -24.60
C SER A 13 3.41 17.74 -24.67
N GLU A 14 4.52 17.00 -24.72
CA GLU A 14 4.52 15.58 -24.43
C GLU A 14 4.05 15.52 -22.97
N LEU A 15 2.77 15.20 -22.78
CA LEU A 15 2.28 14.73 -21.51
C LEU A 15 3.16 13.54 -21.17
N LYS A 16 4.23 13.79 -20.40
CA LYS A 16 4.92 12.74 -19.66
C LYS A 16 3.88 12.22 -18.70
N LEU A 17 3.11 11.24 -19.17
CA LEU A 17 2.44 10.27 -18.32
C LEU A 17 3.56 9.66 -17.52
N ASP A 18 3.76 10.21 -16.33
CA ASP A 18 4.61 9.59 -15.35
C ASP A 18 3.91 8.28 -14.98
N LEU A 19 4.31 7.18 -15.61
CA LEU A 19 3.80 5.84 -15.34
C LEU A 19 4.36 5.27 -14.02
N ARG A 20 5.09 6.08 -13.22
CA ARG A 20 5.60 5.69 -11.89
C ARG A 20 4.49 5.32 -10.89
N PRO A 21 3.29 5.92 -10.89
CA PRO A 21 2.19 5.42 -10.06
C PRO A 21 1.60 4.17 -10.72
N SER A 22 1.69 3.04 -10.03
CA SER A 22 0.88 1.86 -10.35
C SER A 22 -0.59 2.04 -9.98
N LEU A 23 -0.97 3.18 -9.37
CA LEU A 23 -2.29 3.48 -8.84
C LEU A 23 -2.97 4.60 -9.64
N PHE A 24 -4.17 4.34 -10.10
CA PHE A 24 -4.99 5.23 -10.92
C PHE A 24 -6.35 5.44 -10.26
N ARG A 25 -7.02 6.53 -10.62
CA ARG A 25 -8.42 6.76 -10.23
C ARG A 25 -9.32 6.36 -11.39
N ALA A 26 -10.30 5.51 -11.13
CA ALA A 26 -11.33 5.10 -12.08
C ALA A 26 -12.73 5.30 -11.48
N ARG A 27 -13.76 4.87 -12.20
CA ARG A 27 -15.13 4.77 -11.70
C ARG A 27 -15.64 3.34 -11.83
N LEU A 28 -16.23 2.81 -10.76
CA LEU A 28 -16.92 1.52 -10.73
C LEU A 28 -18.39 1.78 -10.38
N HIS A 29 -19.30 1.43 -11.29
CA HIS A 29 -20.74 1.75 -11.16
C HIS A 29 -21.04 3.24 -10.89
N GLY A 30 -20.24 4.14 -11.45
CA GLY A 30 -20.37 5.59 -11.25
C GLY A 30 -19.55 6.15 -10.08
N GLU A 31 -19.16 5.32 -9.11
CA GLU A 31 -18.44 5.73 -7.92
C GLU A 31 -16.91 5.73 -8.12
N PRO A 32 -16.17 6.71 -7.58
CA PRO A 32 -14.73 6.79 -7.74
C PRO A 32 -14.01 5.68 -6.96
N VAL A 33 -13.09 4.97 -7.61
CA VAL A 33 -12.29 3.89 -6.99
C VAL A 33 -10.81 3.99 -7.37
N PRO A 34 -9.87 3.64 -6.46
CA PRO A 34 -8.49 3.34 -6.83
C PRO A 34 -8.40 2.03 -7.60
N VAL A 35 -7.63 2.07 -8.69
CA VAL A 35 -7.26 0.89 -9.49
C VAL A 35 -5.75 0.79 -9.51
N LYS A 36 -5.21 -0.33 -9.03
CA LYS A 36 -3.79 -0.62 -9.01
C LYS A 36 -3.43 -1.68 -10.04
N PHE A 37 -2.30 -1.51 -10.72
CA PHE A 37 -1.70 -2.53 -11.57
C PHE A 37 -0.37 -2.99 -10.98
N CYS A 38 -0.25 -4.27 -10.64
CA CYS A 38 0.96 -4.86 -10.06
C CYS A 38 1.18 -6.27 -10.58
N PHE A 39 2.39 -6.82 -10.45
CA PHE A 39 2.69 -8.20 -10.90
C PHE A 39 2.50 -9.26 -9.80
N ARG A 40 2.32 -8.82 -8.56
CA ARG A 40 2.10 -9.67 -7.38
C ARG A 40 1.14 -8.95 -6.45
N TYR A 41 0.24 -9.69 -5.83
CA TYR A 41 -0.73 -9.15 -4.89
C TYR A 41 -1.25 -10.23 -3.94
N GLY A 42 -1.16 -9.97 -2.64
CA GLY A 42 -1.70 -10.83 -1.59
C GLY A 42 -3.20 -10.63 -1.41
N GLU A 43 -3.99 -11.07 -2.40
CA GLU A 43 -5.45 -10.97 -2.39
C GLU A 43 -6.07 -11.57 -1.13
N HIS A 44 -5.62 -12.76 -0.72
CA HIS A 44 -6.18 -13.45 0.44
C HIS A 44 -5.97 -12.65 1.74
N ALA A 45 -4.76 -12.13 1.95
CA ALA A 45 -4.45 -11.28 3.11
C ALA A 45 -5.30 -10.00 3.12
N HIS A 46 -5.45 -9.35 1.97
CA HIS A 46 -6.31 -8.17 1.85
C HIS A 46 -7.77 -8.50 2.20
N ARG A 47 -8.34 -9.56 1.60
CA ARG A 47 -9.73 -9.94 1.86
C ARG A 47 -9.98 -10.26 3.32
N VAL A 48 -9.07 -11.01 3.97
CA VAL A 48 -9.16 -11.35 5.40
C VAL A 48 -9.31 -10.09 6.25
N LEU A 49 -8.45 -9.08 6.05
CA LEU A 49 -8.51 -7.83 6.80
C LEU A 49 -9.70 -6.93 6.42
N ALA A 50 -10.12 -6.96 5.15
CA ALA A 50 -11.26 -6.20 4.67
C ALA A 50 -12.59 -6.71 5.24
N THR A 51 -12.66 -8.00 5.59
CA THR A 51 -13.86 -8.64 6.20
C THR A 51 -13.90 -8.57 7.73
N HIS A 52 -12.86 -8.04 8.37
CA HIS A 52 -12.84 -7.85 9.82
C HIS A 52 -13.85 -6.75 10.26
N ASP A 53 -14.31 -6.80 11.51
CA ASP A 53 -15.16 -5.77 12.11
C ASP A 53 -14.50 -5.20 13.39
N PRO A 54 -14.10 -3.92 13.41
CA PRO A 54 -14.17 -2.97 12.30
C PRO A 54 -13.18 -3.33 11.17
N PRO A 55 -13.39 -2.87 9.91
CA PRO A 55 -12.48 -3.21 8.82
C PRO A 55 -11.05 -2.72 9.07
N LEU A 56 -10.09 -3.58 8.75
CA LEU A 56 -8.64 -3.36 8.92
C LEU A 56 -7.91 -3.18 7.58
N ALA A 57 -8.65 -3.32 6.47
CA ALA A 57 -8.23 -2.95 5.13
C ALA A 57 -9.44 -2.39 4.36
N PRO A 58 -9.23 -1.63 3.28
CA PRO A 58 -10.32 -1.19 2.42
C PRO A 58 -11.04 -2.40 1.80
N LYS A 59 -12.30 -2.24 1.40
CA LYS A 59 -12.99 -3.31 0.68
C LYS A 59 -12.28 -3.58 -0.65
N LEU A 60 -12.00 -4.85 -0.94
CA LEU A 60 -11.47 -5.29 -2.23
C LEU A 60 -12.61 -5.71 -3.16
N HIS A 61 -12.86 -4.90 -4.20
CA HIS A 61 -13.89 -5.19 -5.22
C HIS A 61 -13.43 -6.25 -6.21
N ALA A 62 -12.19 -6.15 -6.69
CA ALA A 62 -11.68 -7.07 -7.71
C ALA A 62 -10.15 -7.23 -7.61
N CYS A 63 -9.67 -8.42 -7.94
CA CYS A 63 -8.27 -8.75 -8.13
C CYS A 63 -8.20 -9.67 -9.34
N VAL A 64 -7.84 -9.11 -10.49
CA VAL A 64 -8.04 -9.75 -11.80
C VAL A 64 -6.71 -9.85 -12.52
N PRO A 65 -6.20 -11.07 -12.78
CA PRO A 65 -5.06 -11.26 -13.67
C PRO A 65 -5.42 -10.78 -15.09
N LEU A 66 -4.55 -10.00 -15.69
CA LEU A 66 -4.68 -9.49 -17.05
C LEU A 66 -3.76 -10.26 -18.00
N VAL A 67 -4.15 -10.25 -19.28
CA VAL A 67 -3.28 -10.74 -20.36
C VAL A 67 -1.97 -9.95 -20.33
N GLY A 68 -0.85 -10.67 -20.38
CA GLY A 68 0.49 -10.09 -20.29
C GLY A 68 1.11 -10.11 -18.89
N GLY A 69 0.38 -10.58 -17.86
CA GLY A 69 0.94 -10.86 -16.54
C GLY A 69 0.58 -9.90 -15.39
N PRO A 70 0.28 -8.61 -15.59
CA PRO A 70 -0.17 -7.74 -14.51
C PRO A 70 -1.48 -8.22 -13.89
N ILE A 71 -1.72 -7.78 -12.66
CA ILE A 71 -2.94 -7.96 -11.87
C ILE A 71 -3.56 -6.58 -11.71
N MET A 72 -4.83 -6.46 -12.06
CA MET A 72 -5.65 -5.29 -11.78
C MET A 72 -6.38 -5.46 -10.44
N VAL A 73 -6.13 -4.55 -9.52
CA VAL A 73 -6.71 -4.54 -8.18
C VAL A 73 -7.61 -3.32 -8.04
N ILE A 74 -8.87 -3.53 -7.68
CA ILE A 74 -9.87 -2.47 -7.48
C ILE A 74 -10.34 -2.55 -6.03
N MET A 75 -10.21 -1.46 -5.28
CA MET A 75 -10.56 -1.39 -3.86
C MET A 75 -11.27 -0.08 -3.53
N ASP A 76 -11.78 0.07 -2.31
CA ASP A 76 -12.43 1.29 -1.86
C ASP A 76 -11.44 2.46 -1.69
N ILE A 77 -11.94 3.69 -1.90
CA ILE A 77 -11.27 4.88 -1.37
C ILE A 77 -11.46 4.88 0.14
N VAL A 78 -10.36 4.91 0.87
CA VAL A 78 -10.40 5.07 2.33
C VAL A 78 -10.89 6.48 2.69
N PRO A 79 -12.00 6.65 3.42
CA PRO A 79 -12.50 7.95 3.83
C PRO A 79 -11.44 8.71 4.65
N GLY A 80 -11.24 9.99 4.36
CA GLY A 80 -10.19 10.80 5.02
C GLY A 80 -8.77 10.63 4.44
N GLY A 81 -8.54 9.62 3.59
CA GLY A 81 -7.57 9.60 2.47
C GLY A 81 -6.08 9.85 2.75
N LYS A 82 -5.65 10.05 4.00
CA LYS A 82 -4.25 10.30 4.32
C LYS A 82 -3.58 9.03 4.81
N THR A 83 -2.40 8.75 4.26
CA THR A 83 -1.50 7.78 4.86
C THR A 83 -0.93 8.37 6.15
N ALA A 84 -0.56 7.51 7.08
CA ALA A 84 0.15 7.92 8.29
C ALA A 84 1.41 8.73 7.96
N TRP A 85 2.08 8.42 6.85
CA TRP A 85 3.21 9.20 6.36
C TRP A 85 2.83 10.66 6.03
N LYS A 86 1.74 10.86 5.30
CA LYS A 86 1.28 12.21 4.94
C LYS A 86 0.74 12.99 6.13
N GLN A 87 0.18 12.29 7.11
CA GLN A 87 -0.45 12.92 8.27
C GLN A 87 0.54 13.23 9.40
N TYR A 88 1.47 12.32 9.68
CA TYR A 88 2.36 12.37 10.84
C TYR A 88 3.85 12.45 10.46
N GLY A 89 4.19 12.39 9.17
CA GLY A 89 5.59 12.36 8.72
C GLY A 89 6.34 11.13 9.24
N LYS A 90 7.67 11.22 9.30
CA LYS A 90 8.54 10.12 9.77
C LYS A 90 8.58 10.00 11.30
N THR A 91 8.57 11.13 12.00
CA THR A 91 8.98 11.19 13.42
C THR A 91 7.83 11.37 14.41
N GLN A 92 6.65 11.84 13.98
CA GLN A 92 5.57 12.04 14.94
C GLN A 92 4.98 10.69 15.35
N PRO A 93 4.62 10.52 16.63
CA PRO A 93 3.98 9.29 17.10
C PRO A 93 2.66 9.06 16.36
N LEU A 94 2.35 7.80 16.07
CA LEU A 94 1.02 7.43 15.62
C LEU A 94 0.06 7.45 16.83
N PRO A 95 -1.21 7.83 16.66
CA PRO A 95 -2.20 7.65 17.71
C PRO A 95 -2.30 6.18 18.11
N ASP A 96 -2.47 5.90 19.40
CA ASP A 96 -2.59 4.53 19.90
C ASP A 96 -3.67 3.72 19.17
N PRO A 97 -4.89 4.24 18.89
CA PRO A 97 -5.90 3.46 18.18
C PRO A 97 -5.49 3.08 16.74
N VAL A 98 -4.63 3.86 16.09
CA VAL A 98 -4.07 3.49 14.78
C VAL A 98 -3.10 2.32 14.96
N ALA A 99 -2.19 2.42 15.94
CA ALA A 99 -1.19 1.38 16.18
C ALA A 99 -1.83 0.06 16.63
N ASP A 100 -2.89 0.13 17.44
CA ASP A 100 -3.66 -1.02 17.94
C ASP A 100 -4.44 -1.71 16.81
N ASP A 101 -5.03 -0.95 15.88
CA ASP A 101 -5.67 -1.51 14.69
C ASP A 101 -4.64 -2.24 13.79
N ILE A 102 -3.43 -1.70 13.64
CA ILE A 102 -2.37 -2.38 12.88
C ILE A 102 -1.87 -3.63 13.62
N GLU A 103 -1.72 -3.57 14.94
CA GLU A 103 -1.39 -4.74 15.77
C GLU A 103 -2.42 -5.87 15.58
N THR A 104 -3.70 -5.50 15.66
CA THR A 104 -4.82 -6.42 15.43
C THR A 104 -4.78 -7.02 14.03
N ALA A 105 -4.50 -6.21 13.00
CA ALA A 105 -4.38 -6.68 11.63
C ALA A 105 -3.27 -7.73 11.48
N LEU A 106 -2.11 -7.53 12.12
CA LEU A 106 -1.02 -8.51 12.07
C LEU A 106 -1.35 -9.80 12.82
N ALA A 107 -2.04 -9.71 13.96
CA ALA A 107 -2.53 -10.88 14.68
C ALA A 107 -3.49 -11.71 13.81
N VAL A 108 -4.49 -11.06 13.19
CA VAL A 108 -5.47 -11.70 12.30
C VAL A 108 -4.80 -12.37 11.10
N LEU A 109 -3.80 -11.73 10.49
CA LEU A 109 -3.03 -12.35 9.41
C LEU A 109 -2.25 -13.57 9.92
N GLY A 110 -1.58 -13.44 11.06
CA GLY A 110 -0.79 -14.52 11.68
C GLY A 110 -1.62 -15.75 11.99
N GLU A 111 -2.83 -15.59 12.53
CA GLU A 111 -3.77 -16.70 12.78
C GLU A 111 -4.16 -17.48 11.51
N LYS A 112 -4.09 -16.84 10.35
CA LYS A 112 -4.34 -17.46 9.03
C LYS A 112 -3.07 -17.96 8.34
N GLY A 113 -1.91 -17.88 8.99
CA GLY A 113 -0.62 -18.21 8.40
C GLY A 113 -0.21 -17.23 7.29
N LEU A 114 -0.63 -15.97 7.41
CA LEU A 114 -0.38 -14.91 6.42
C LEU A 114 0.58 -13.86 6.98
N VAL A 115 1.27 -13.21 6.06
CA VAL A 115 2.19 -12.09 6.30
C VAL A 115 1.84 -10.93 5.37
N HIS A 116 2.12 -9.70 5.78
CA HIS A 116 1.97 -8.50 4.95
C HIS A 116 3.28 -8.14 4.22
N GLY A 117 4.40 -8.14 4.95
CA GLY A 117 5.76 -7.90 4.46
C GLY A 117 6.15 -6.45 4.21
N ASP A 118 5.26 -5.46 4.33
CA ASP A 118 5.57 -4.03 4.05
C ASP A 118 4.81 -3.11 5.00
N VAL A 119 4.92 -3.36 6.30
CA VAL A 119 4.17 -2.63 7.34
C VAL A 119 4.88 -1.31 7.66
N ARG A 120 4.51 -0.23 6.98
CA ARG A 120 5.14 1.09 7.16
C ARG A 120 4.16 2.23 6.97
N ARG A 121 4.53 3.45 7.37
CA ARG A 121 3.63 4.62 7.36
C ARG A 121 2.98 4.92 6.01
N PRO A 122 3.65 4.73 4.86
CA PRO A 122 3.00 4.86 3.55
C PRO A 122 1.89 3.84 3.29
N ASN A 123 1.92 2.70 3.96
CA ASN A 123 0.99 1.58 3.83
C ASN A 123 -0.04 1.50 4.97
N VAL A 124 -0.07 2.52 5.83
CA VAL A 124 -1.09 2.68 6.88
C VAL A 124 -1.96 3.87 6.52
N MET A 125 -3.26 3.65 6.38
CA MET A 125 -4.26 4.70 6.18
C MET A 125 -4.91 5.05 7.51
N THR A 126 -5.07 6.34 7.79
CA THR A 126 -5.79 6.81 8.98
C THR A 126 -7.26 7.01 8.66
N VAL A 127 -8.14 6.43 9.46
CA VAL A 127 -9.60 6.47 9.26
C VAL A 127 -10.30 7.05 10.47
N GLN A 128 -11.29 7.92 10.25
CA GLN A 128 -12.19 8.33 11.33
C GLN A 128 -13.23 7.23 11.54
N ARG A 129 -13.28 6.69 12.77
CA ARG A 129 -14.24 5.68 13.19
C ARG A 129 -15.52 6.35 13.71
N ALA A 130 -16.60 5.59 13.76
CA ALA A 130 -17.91 6.09 14.22
C ALA A 130 -17.91 6.55 15.69
N ASP A 131 -17.01 5.99 16.50
CA ASP A 131 -16.78 6.39 17.90
C ASP A 131 -15.96 7.68 18.05
N GLY A 132 -15.62 8.34 16.93
CA GLY A 132 -14.84 9.57 16.89
C GLY A 132 -13.33 9.36 17.01
N LYS A 133 -12.84 8.12 17.15
CA LYS A 133 -11.40 7.84 17.20
C LYS A 133 -10.81 7.73 15.80
N THR A 134 -9.53 8.05 15.69
CA THR A 134 -8.76 7.81 14.47
C THR A 134 -8.15 6.43 14.51
N GLY A 135 -8.70 5.49 13.74
CA GLY A 135 -8.18 4.13 13.58
C GLY A 135 -7.26 3.97 12.37
N GLY A 136 -6.80 2.74 12.15
CA GLY A 136 -5.86 2.35 11.10
C GLY A 136 -6.43 1.30 10.14
N MET A 137 -6.03 1.39 8.87
CA MET A 137 -6.19 0.31 7.89
C MET A 137 -4.88 0.06 7.15
N LEU A 138 -4.56 -1.21 6.86
CA LEU A 138 -3.44 -1.58 6.00
C LEU A 138 -3.81 -1.51 4.52
N ILE A 139 -2.86 -1.03 3.73
CA ILE A 139 -2.86 -1.08 2.26
C ILE A 139 -1.48 -1.59 1.79
N GLY A 140 -1.32 -1.82 0.49
CA GLY A 140 0.00 -2.18 -0.05
C GLY A 140 0.35 -3.68 0.09
N PHE A 141 -0.63 -4.54 -0.14
CA PHE A 141 -0.50 -6.00 -0.08
C PHE A 141 0.35 -6.65 -1.19
N ASP A 142 1.25 -5.92 -1.86
CA ASP A 142 2.01 -6.46 -3.01
C ASP A 142 2.95 -7.60 -2.62
N TRP A 143 3.41 -7.59 -1.37
CA TRP A 143 4.33 -8.59 -0.80
C TRP A 143 3.61 -9.55 0.15
N ALA A 144 2.32 -9.33 0.39
CA ALA A 144 1.55 -10.14 1.31
C ALA A 144 1.27 -11.54 0.72
N GLY A 145 1.11 -12.52 1.60
CA GLY A 145 0.82 -13.89 1.21
C GLY A 145 1.02 -14.85 2.37
N LYS A 146 1.20 -16.14 2.07
CA LYS A 146 1.43 -17.17 3.10
C LYS A 146 2.85 -17.10 3.65
N ASP A 147 2.99 -17.29 4.95
CA ASP A 147 4.27 -17.35 5.65
C ASP A 147 5.21 -18.34 4.96
N GLY A 148 6.39 -17.85 4.58
CA GLY A 148 7.44 -18.67 3.97
C GLY A 148 7.25 -19.01 2.49
N GLU A 149 6.06 -18.75 1.91
CA GLU A 149 5.80 -18.99 0.49
C GLU A 149 6.02 -17.73 -0.38
N VAL A 150 5.93 -16.54 0.23
CA VAL A 150 6.23 -15.27 -0.46
C VAL A 150 7.62 -14.76 -0.07
N CYS A 151 8.38 -14.33 -1.07
CA CYS A 151 9.70 -13.73 -0.86
C CYS A 151 9.71 -12.24 -1.23
N TYR A 152 10.62 -11.50 -0.58
CA TYR A 152 11.01 -10.17 -1.02
C TYR A 152 11.62 -10.20 -2.43
N PRO A 153 11.50 -9.13 -3.23
CA PRO A 153 12.14 -9.07 -4.55
C PRO A 153 13.66 -9.29 -4.46
N SER A 154 14.24 -10.02 -5.41
CA SER A 154 15.70 -10.15 -5.54
C SER A 154 16.38 -8.82 -5.89
N SER A 155 15.63 -7.90 -6.49
CA SER A 155 16.08 -6.54 -6.83
C SER A 155 15.95 -5.55 -5.68
N LEU A 156 15.60 -6.00 -4.47
CA LEU A 156 15.51 -5.14 -3.30
C LEU A 156 16.90 -4.56 -3.00
N LYS A 157 16.99 -3.24 -2.85
CA LYS A 157 18.23 -2.52 -2.55
C LYS A 157 18.01 -1.68 -1.31
N ASP A 158 19.02 -1.62 -0.44
CA ASP A 158 19.17 -0.67 0.68
C ASP A 158 17.85 -0.39 1.41
N VAL A 159 17.44 -1.35 2.25
CA VAL A 159 16.19 -1.29 3.02
C VAL A 159 16.42 -0.52 4.32
N ASP A 160 16.66 0.79 4.20
CA ASP A 160 16.95 1.67 5.35
C ASP A 160 15.89 1.61 6.47
N TRP A 161 14.68 1.17 6.13
CA TRP A 161 13.56 1.07 7.06
C TRP A 161 13.52 -0.27 7.83
N GLN A 162 14.23 -1.33 7.43
CA GLN A 162 14.32 -2.58 8.21
C GLN A 162 15.62 -3.37 7.89
N PRO A 163 16.63 -3.34 8.78
CA PRO A 163 17.91 -4.04 8.55
C PRO A 163 17.81 -5.57 8.42
N CYS A 164 16.75 -6.17 8.98
CA CYS A 164 16.53 -7.63 8.96
C CYS A 164 15.99 -8.15 7.61
N VAL A 165 15.55 -7.25 6.71
CA VAL A 165 14.96 -7.61 5.42
C VAL A 165 16.05 -7.75 4.37
N GLN A 166 16.17 -8.94 3.77
CA GLN A 166 17.15 -9.23 2.73
C GLN A 166 16.50 -9.56 1.38
N PRO A 167 17.18 -9.30 0.24
CA PRO A 167 16.68 -9.67 -1.08
C PRO A 167 16.44 -11.18 -1.20
N ALA A 168 15.37 -11.56 -1.91
CA ALA A 168 14.96 -12.95 -2.15
C ALA A 168 14.66 -13.79 -0.88
N GLN A 169 14.71 -13.19 0.31
CA GLN A 169 14.40 -13.88 1.56
C GLN A 169 12.89 -14.14 1.68
N PRO A 170 12.48 -15.30 2.21
CA PRO A 170 11.09 -15.55 2.59
C PRO A 170 10.60 -14.51 3.61
N ILE A 171 9.39 -14.01 3.41
CA ILE A 171 8.74 -13.09 4.33
C ILE A 171 8.13 -13.90 5.48
N ARG A 172 8.43 -13.48 6.71
CA ARG A 172 8.05 -14.15 7.96
C ARG A 172 7.25 -13.20 8.85
N PRO A 173 6.38 -13.71 9.74
CA PRO A 173 5.64 -12.89 10.69
C PRO A 173 6.54 -12.01 11.56
N ALA A 174 7.74 -12.49 11.89
CA ALA A 174 8.73 -11.71 12.65
C ALA A 174 9.06 -10.36 11.98
N HIS A 175 9.14 -10.33 10.64
CA HIS A 175 9.38 -9.09 9.91
C HIS A 175 8.24 -8.09 10.10
N ASP A 176 6.97 -8.54 10.00
CA ASP A 176 5.81 -7.68 10.21
C ASP A 176 5.77 -7.10 11.64
N TRP A 177 6.07 -7.93 12.64
CA TRP A 177 6.10 -7.50 14.04
C TRP A 177 7.25 -6.52 14.32
N GLU A 178 8.42 -6.72 13.72
CA GLU A 178 9.53 -5.76 13.82
C GLU A 178 9.22 -4.42 13.17
N MET A 179 8.56 -4.45 12.00
CA MET A 179 8.04 -3.29 11.32
C MET A 179 7.00 -2.53 12.15
N TRP A 180 6.05 -3.24 12.76
CA TRP A 180 5.06 -2.64 13.68
C TRP A 180 5.72 -2.01 14.91
N ARG A 181 6.70 -2.69 15.53
CA ARG A 181 7.46 -2.11 16.66
C ARG A 181 8.20 -0.83 16.24
N ALA A 182 8.73 -0.79 15.02
CA ALA A 182 9.37 0.39 14.48
C ALA A 182 8.37 1.53 14.19
N LEU A 183 7.17 1.21 13.70
CA LEU A 183 6.07 2.17 13.51
C LEU A 183 5.68 2.85 14.83
N LYS A 184 5.48 2.04 15.88
CA LYS A 184 5.10 2.51 17.23
C LYS A 184 6.16 3.43 17.83
N ARG A 185 7.45 3.19 17.54
CA ARG A 185 8.58 4.04 17.97
C ARG A 185 8.82 5.28 17.10
N GLY A 186 8.16 5.41 15.95
CA GLY A 186 8.42 6.52 15.01
C GLY A 186 9.72 6.39 14.22
N ALA A 187 10.18 5.16 13.96
CA ALA A 187 11.45 4.91 13.27
C ALA A 187 11.30 4.66 11.75
N VAL A 188 10.09 4.33 11.28
CA VAL A 188 9.77 3.91 9.89
C VAL A 188 8.41 4.43 9.45
#